data_AF-A0A261ASA5-F1
#
_entry.id   AF-A0A261ASA5-F1
#
_cell.length_a   1.000
_cell.length_b   1.000
_cell.length_c   1.000
_cell.angle_alpha   90.00
_cell.angle_beta   90.00
_cell.angle_gamma   90.00
#
_symmetry.space_group_name_H-M   'P 1'
#
loop_
_entity.id
_entity.type
_entity.pdbx_description
1 polymer ?
#
loop_
_entity_poly.entity_id
_entity_poly.type
_entity_poly.pdbx_seq_one_letter_code
_entity_poly.pdbx_strand_id
1 'polypeptide(L)'
;NNLFELSSLVGVAQFLDRTPVVYTNKNAQFERMIRDSNDTMPGLVEQILVVNGTKPTESHTVYFNTRTGVYEDPRILKDFQDTHLNVQGQWYQRVSKISKKQKFALFVQNDHKKFDEHFIRASLEFIEQKVKDRTTRVVLFGDSLQFMQRIFNDSVLSTEKDPILLNSTAHFISQNSQSEDLIYAKVNCDAVLISAAHSTFGWWMGFVSKGAAVYYQDVRVTKDAVYKSGRLHPADYYPSEWTPLRMADDNSTIVESY
;
A
#
# COMPACT_ATOMS: atom_id res chain seq x y z
N ASN A 1 -5.02 -9.95 1.87
CA ASN A 1 -4.38 -8.67 2.23
C ASN A 1 -3.65 -8.87 3.56
N ASN A 2 -2.58 -9.68 3.50
CA ASN A 2 -1.97 -10.32 4.68
C ASN A 2 -1.03 -9.38 5.42
N LEU A 3 -0.39 -8.46 4.67
CA LEU A 3 0.50 -7.45 5.25
C LEU A 3 -0.23 -6.55 6.24
N PHE A 4 -1.44 -6.07 5.91
CA PHE A 4 -2.22 -5.26 6.85
C PHE A 4 -2.58 -6.03 8.13
N GLU A 5 -2.96 -7.31 8.00
CA GLU A 5 -3.30 -8.13 9.16
C GLU A 5 -2.10 -8.33 10.08
N LEU A 6 -0.95 -8.70 9.52
CA LEU A 6 0.28 -8.95 10.30
C LEU A 6 0.88 -7.67 10.86
N SER A 7 0.98 -6.60 10.06
CA SER A 7 1.52 -5.31 10.52
C SER A 7 0.69 -4.69 11.61
N SER A 8 -0.63 -4.80 11.52
CA SER A 8 -1.50 -4.27 12.56
C SER A 8 -1.57 -5.17 13.78
N LEU A 9 -1.43 -6.49 13.65
CA LEU A 9 -1.23 -7.37 14.81
C LEU A 9 0.02 -6.93 15.59
N VAL A 10 1.13 -6.66 14.88
CA VAL A 10 2.35 -6.11 15.47
C VAL A 10 2.07 -4.75 16.13
N GLY A 11 1.42 -3.82 15.44
CA GLY A 11 1.12 -2.49 15.97
C GLY A 11 0.22 -2.51 17.21
N VAL A 12 -0.83 -3.33 17.20
CA VAL A 12 -1.73 -3.53 18.37
C VAL A 12 -0.96 -4.15 19.53
N ALA A 13 -0.17 -5.19 19.27
CA ALA A 13 0.62 -5.85 20.32
C ALA A 13 1.64 -4.90 20.94
N GLN A 14 2.39 -4.16 20.13
CA GLN A 14 3.34 -3.13 20.60
C GLN A 14 2.64 -2.04 21.42
N PHE A 15 1.48 -1.56 20.97
CA PHE A 15 0.71 -0.54 21.70
C PHE A 15 0.21 -1.02 23.07
N LEU A 16 -0.08 -2.31 23.18
CA LEU A 16 -0.54 -2.96 24.41
C LEU A 16 0.60 -3.51 25.29
N ASP A 17 1.86 -3.33 24.87
CA ASP A 17 3.03 -3.94 25.52
C ASP A 17 2.92 -5.48 25.60
N ARG A 18 2.49 -6.10 24.51
CA ARG A 18 2.26 -7.55 24.36
C ARG A 18 3.08 -8.12 23.21
N THR A 19 3.31 -9.43 23.25
CA THR A 19 3.95 -10.17 22.14
C THR A 19 2.88 -10.64 21.15
N PRO A 20 2.99 -10.30 19.84
CA PRO A 20 2.08 -10.83 18.83
C PRO A 20 2.40 -12.30 18.54
N VAL A 21 1.36 -13.15 18.48
CA VAL A 21 1.50 -14.60 18.27
C VAL A 21 0.54 -15.06 17.17
N VAL A 22 1.02 -15.90 16.25
CA VAL A 22 0.19 -16.52 15.21
C VAL A 22 0.31 -18.05 15.31
N TYR A 23 -0.83 -18.72 15.48
CA TYR A 23 -0.93 -20.18 15.49
C TYR A 23 -1.29 -20.68 14.09
N THR A 24 -0.42 -21.45 13.45
CA THR A 24 -0.66 -21.94 12.08
C THR A 24 -1.40 -23.27 12.04
N ASN A 25 -1.32 -24.07 13.11
CA ASN A 25 -1.92 -25.40 13.21
C ASN A 25 -1.69 -26.29 11.95
N LYS A 26 -0.48 -26.25 11.37
CA LYS A 26 -0.10 -26.93 10.11
C LYS A 26 -1.03 -26.63 8.91
N ASN A 27 -1.69 -25.48 8.92
CA ASN A 27 -2.55 -25.08 7.82
C ASN A 27 -1.69 -24.44 6.72
N ALA A 28 -1.67 -25.08 5.55
CA ALA A 28 -0.89 -24.64 4.39
C ALA A 28 -1.21 -23.21 3.94
N GLN A 29 -2.43 -22.71 4.17
CA GLN A 29 -2.81 -21.33 3.86
C GLN A 29 -2.10 -20.33 4.79
N PHE A 30 -2.07 -20.61 6.10
CA PHE A 30 -1.35 -19.77 7.06
C PHE A 30 0.16 -19.82 6.83
N GLU A 31 0.71 -20.98 6.50
CA GLU A 31 2.13 -21.08 6.17
C GLU A 31 2.47 -20.30 4.89
N ARG A 32 1.62 -20.36 3.86
CA ARG A 32 1.77 -19.53 2.66
C ARG A 32 1.67 -18.04 2.99
N MET A 33 0.68 -17.65 3.79
CA MET A 33 0.50 -16.26 4.25
C MET A 33 1.77 -15.72 4.92
N ILE A 34 2.38 -16.51 5.81
CA ILE A 34 3.63 -16.15 6.50
C ILE A 34 4.79 -16.04 5.51
N ARG A 35 4.97 -17.01 4.61
CA ARG A 35 6.03 -16.98 3.58
C ARG A 35 5.88 -15.76 2.66
N ASP A 36 4.72 -15.59 2.03
CA ASP A 36 4.47 -14.52 1.07
C ASP A 36 4.66 -13.14 1.73
N SER A 37 4.26 -12.99 3.00
CA SER A 37 4.43 -11.74 3.74
C SER A 37 5.90 -11.46 4.08
N ASN A 38 6.67 -12.50 4.43
CA ASN A 38 8.10 -12.36 4.70
C ASN A 38 8.90 -12.08 3.42
N ASP A 39 8.51 -12.68 2.30
CA ASP A 39 9.13 -12.44 1.01
C ASP A 39 8.86 -11.01 0.52
N THR A 40 7.67 -10.48 0.80
CA THR A 40 7.26 -9.11 0.40
C THR A 40 7.81 -8.04 1.34
N MET A 41 7.79 -8.27 2.65
CA MET A 41 8.28 -7.34 3.67
C MET A 41 9.15 -8.06 4.69
N PRO A 42 10.44 -8.30 4.35
CA PRO A 42 11.38 -8.94 5.24
C PRO A 42 11.46 -8.21 6.61
N GLY A 43 11.47 -8.98 7.70
CA GLY A 43 11.50 -8.46 9.07
C GLY A 43 10.13 -8.17 9.70
N LEU A 44 9.03 -8.19 8.92
CA LEU A 44 7.68 -8.09 9.50
C LEU A 44 7.33 -9.33 10.33
N VAL A 45 7.54 -10.51 9.74
CA VAL A 45 7.21 -11.80 10.39
C VAL A 45 8.13 -12.08 11.59
N GLU A 46 9.37 -11.60 11.56
CA GLU A 46 10.32 -11.75 12.67
C GLU A 46 9.86 -11.08 13.97
N GLN A 47 8.96 -10.10 13.88
CA GLN A 47 8.35 -9.46 15.03
C GLN A 47 7.20 -10.27 15.65
N ILE A 48 6.83 -11.40 15.03
CA ILE A 48 5.68 -12.24 15.40
C ILE A 48 6.17 -13.63 15.83
N LEU A 49 5.70 -14.10 16.98
CA LEU A 49 5.92 -15.48 17.40
C LEU A 49 4.99 -16.42 16.60
N VAL A 50 5.55 -17.11 15.61
CA VAL A 50 4.80 -18.10 14.81
C VAL A 50 4.90 -19.48 15.47
N VAL A 51 3.76 -20.03 15.88
CA VAL A 51 3.67 -21.32 16.57
C VAL A 51 2.99 -22.36 15.68
N ASN A 52 3.70 -23.44 15.38
CA ASN A 52 3.14 -24.58 14.68
C ASN A 52 2.35 -25.49 15.64
N GLY A 53 1.20 -25.00 16.09
CA GLY A 53 0.33 -25.68 17.03
C GLY A 53 -1.01 -24.98 17.14
N THR A 54 -1.82 -25.40 18.11
CA THR A 54 -3.10 -24.77 18.44
C THR A 54 -2.92 -23.72 19.52
N LYS A 55 -3.80 -22.72 19.52
CA LYS A 55 -3.84 -21.72 20.60
C LYS A 55 -4.12 -22.38 21.97
N PRO A 56 -3.67 -21.77 23.08
CA PRO A 56 -4.00 -22.24 24.42
C PRO A 56 -5.51 -22.28 24.67
N THR A 57 -5.96 -23.28 25.43
CA THR A 57 -7.34 -23.43 25.88
C THR A 57 -7.76 -22.29 26.80
N GLU A 58 -6.85 -21.80 27.64
CA GLU A 58 -7.04 -20.62 28.51
C GLU A 58 -6.75 -19.34 27.72
N SER A 59 -7.58 -19.06 26.71
CA SER A 59 -7.52 -17.80 25.94
C SER A 59 -8.85 -17.06 25.97
N HIS A 60 -8.82 -15.80 26.41
CA HIS A 60 -9.97 -14.93 26.33
C HIS A 60 -10.14 -14.46 24.88
N THR A 61 -11.27 -14.77 24.26
CA THR A 61 -11.57 -14.33 22.90
C THR A 61 -12.26 -12.97 22.93
N VAL A 62 -11.68 -12.00 22.23
CA VAL A 62 -12.25 -10.66 22.07
C VAL A 62 -12.44 -10.39 20.58
N TYR A 63 -13.63 -9.89 20.24
CA TYR A 63 -13.93 -9.43 18.90
C TYR A 63 -13.45 -7.99 18.75
N PHE A 64 -12.54 -7.77 17.79
CA PHE A 64 -11.92 -6.48 17.54
C PHE A 64 -11.82 -6.28 16.03
N ASN A 65 -12.16 -5.10 15.55
CA ASN A 65 -12.21 -4.74 14.16
C ASN A 65 -13.09 -5.70 13.34
N THR A 66 -14.36 -5.85 13.77
CA THR A 66 -15.33 -6.75 13.14
C THR A 66 -15.91 -6.22 11.83
N ARG A 67 -15.61 -4.96 11.47
CA ARG A 67 -16.07 -4.31 10.26
C ARG A 67 -14.87 -3.93 9.40
N THR A 68 -14.87 -4.36 8.14
CA THR A 68 -13.83 -4.02 7.17
C THR A 68 -13.70 -2.50 7.00
N GLY A 69 -12.48 -1.97 7.07
CA GLY A 69 -12.22 -0.56 6.78
C GLY A 69 -12.86 0.39 7.80
N VAL A 70 -12.98 0.00 9.06
CA VAL A 70 -13.33 0.89 10.17
C VAL A 70 -12.22 0.81 11.21
N TYR A 71 -11.66 1.95 11.61
CA TYR A 71 -10.69 1.94 12.69
C TYR A 71 -11.36 1.63 14.04
N GLU A 72 -10.84 0.62 14.72
CA GLU A 72 -11.17 0.35 16.13
C GLU A 72 -9.94 0.61 17.00
N ASP A 73 -10.14 1.32 18.10
CA ASP A 73 -9.04 1.79 18.94
C ASP A 73 -8.53 0.67 19.87
N PRO A 74 -7.25 0.26 19.78
CA PRO A 74 -6.71 -0.83 20.60
C PRO A 74 -6.71 -0.52 22.10
N ARG A 75 -6.93 0.72 22.53
CA ARG A 75 -7.07 1.06 23.96
C ARG A 75 -8.18 0.26 24.66
N ILE A 76 -9.23 -0.14 23.93
CA ILE A 76 -10.29 -0.99 24.50
C ILE A 76 -9.78 -2.35 24.97
N LEU A 77 -8.62 -2.79 24.46
CA LEU A 77 -7.99 -4.05 24.82
C LEU A 77 -7.06 -3.95 26.04
N LYS A 78 -6.82 -2.74 26.59
CA LYS A 78 -5.91 -2.54 27.74
C LYS A 78 -6.45 -3.11 29.04
N ASP A 79 -7.77 -3.15 29.19
CA ASP A 79 -8.41 -3.58 30.44
C ASP A 79 -8.36 -5.11 30.64
N PHE A 80 -8.05 -5.85 29.57
CA PHE A 80 -7.86 -7.30 29.65
C PHE A 80 -6.48 -7.62 30.25
N GLN A 81 -6.49 -8.23 31.43
CA GLN A 81 -5.27 -8.66 32.14
C GLN A 81 -4.87 -10.10 31.80
N ASP A 82 -5.59 -10.76 30.89
CA ASP A 82 -5.33 -12.15 30.48
C ASP A 82 -3.92 -12.33 29.90
N THR A 83 -3.28 -13.44 30.25
CA THR A 83 -1.98 -13.85 29.69
C THR A 83 -2.06 -14.08 28.18
N HIS A 84 -3.19 -14.64 27.72
CA HIS A 84 -3.44 -14.90 26.30
C HIS A 84 -4.75 -14.25 25.86
N LEU A 85 -4.63 -13.21 25.03
CA LEU A 85 -5.76 -12.56 24.39
C LEU A 85 -5.89 -13.05 22.95
N ASN A 86 -6.98 -13.72 22.64
CA ASN A 86 -7.30 -14.20 21.30
C ASN A 86 -8.16 -13.17 20.57
N VAL A 87 -7.52 -12.32 19.77
CA VAL A 87 -8.20 -11.27 19.02
C VAL A 87 -8.79 -11.83 17.72
N GLN A 88 -10.11 -11.76 17.57
CA GLN A 88 -10.81 -12.16 16.35
C GLN A 88 -11.35 -10.92 15.63
N GLY A 89 -10.99 -10.77 14.36
CA GLY A 89 -11.25 -9.55 13.59
C GLY A 89 -11.02 -9.72 12.09
N GLN A 90 -11.32 -8.67 11.33
CA GLN A 90 -11.03 -8.57 9.90
C GLN A 90 -10.21 -7.31 9.61
N TRP A 91 -9.12 -7.44 8.83
CA TRP A 91 -8.39 -6.32 8.21
C TRP A 91 -8.05 -5.13 9.13
N TYR A 92 -7.20 -5.37 10.12
CA TYR A 92 -6.67 -4.33 10.99
C TYR A 92 -5.87 -3.28 10.18
N GLN A 93 -6.11 -1.96 10.34
CA GLN A 93 -5.37 -0.89 9.65
C GLN A 93 -5.08 0.29 10.60
N ARG A 94 -3.80 0.63 10.88
CA ARG A 94 -3.22 2.00 11.02
C ARG A 94 -1.73 1.99 11.45
N VAL A 95 -0.87 2.81 10.83
CA VAL A 95 0.50 3.18 11.29
C VAL A 95 0.77 4.67 10.94
N SER A 96 1.58 5.42 11.72
CA SER A 96 1.79 6.88 11.56
C SER A 96 3.26 7.33 11.29
N LYS A 97 3.44 8.08 10.17
CA LYS A 97 4.44 9.09 9.71
C LYS A 97 5.94 9.10 10.10
N ILE A 98 6.79 9.29 9.08
CA ILE A 98 8.17 9.85 9.10
C ILE A 98 8.34 10.83 7.91
N SER A 99 9.19 11.88 8.00
CA SER A 99 9.28 13.01 7.03
C SER A 99 10.65 13.24 6.35
N LYS A 100 10.69 13.54 5.02
CA LYS A 100 11.37 14.68 4.27
C LYS A 100 12.09 14.33 2.91
N LYS A 101 11.67 15.04 1.81
CA LYS A 101 12.30 15.53 0.51
C LYS A 101 13.08 14.63 -0.49
N GLN A 102 13.13 14.88 -1.82
CA GLN A 102 12.14 14.92 -2.94
C GLN A 102 12.76 14.31 -4.27
N LYS A 103 12.00 13.52 -5.07
CA LYS A 103 12.17 12.72 -6.36
C LYS A 103 10.89 11.83 -6.54
N PHE A 104 10.55 11.19 -7.67
CA PHE A 104 9.17 10.68 -7.90
C PHE A 104 9.07 9.18 -8.27
N ALA A 105 7.92 8.57 -7.97
CA ALA A 105 7.49 7.26 -8.48
C ALA A 105 5.99 7.18 -8.78
N LEU A 106 5.65 6.26 -9.68
CA LEU A 106 4.30 5.96 -10.11
C LEU A 106 4.02 4.47 -9.96
N PHE A 107 2.94 4.11 -9.28
CA PHE A 107 2.49 2.73 -9.17
C PHE A 107 1.20 2.48 -9.96
N VAL A 108 1.19 1.36 -10.67
CA VAL A 108 0.15 0.90 -11.60
C VAL A 108 -0.11 -0.59 -11.37
N GLN A 109 -1.18 -0.96 -10.65
CA GLN A 109 -1.62 -2.35 -10.53
C GLN A 109 -2.78 -2.64 -11.48
N ASN A 110 -2.76 -3.78 -12.17
CA ASN A 110 -3.79 -4.19 -13.09
C ASN A 110 -4.84 -5.11 -12.43
N ASP A 111 -5.77 -4.53 -11.66
CA ASP A 111 -6.93 -5.27 -11.17
C ASP A 111 -8.13 -5.11 -12.12
N HIS A 112 -8.13 -5.82 -13.26
CA HIS A 112 -9.25 -6.14 -14.17
C HIS A 112 -10.29 -5.05 -14.53
N LYS A 113 -10.07 -3.77 -14.22
CA LYS A 113 -10.94 -2.64 -14.53
C LYS A 113 -10.11 -1.63 -15.29
N LYS A 114 -10.61 -1.22 -16.47
CA LYS A 114 -9.95 -0.29 -17.41
C LYS A 114 -9.27 0.86 -16.67
N PHE A 115 -7.95 0.77 -16.52
CA PHE A 115 -7.13 1.87 -16.05
C PHE A 115 -7.06 2.90 -17.15
N ASP A 116 -7.24 4.15 -16.76
CA ASP A 116 -7.25 5.24 -17.69
C ASP A 116 -5.83 5.79 -17.84
N GLU A 117 -5.18 5.47 -18.96
CA GLU A 117 -3.87 6.02 -19.32
C GLU A 117 -3.90 7.55 -19.28
N HIS A 118 -5.05 8.16 -19.60
CA HIS A 118 -5.23 9.60 -19.55
C HIS A 118 -5.18 10.12 -18.11
N PHE A 119 -5.90 9.49 -17.18
CA PHE A 119 -5.85 9.84 -15.76
C PHE A 119 -4.42 9.79 -15.22
N ILE A 120 -3.65 8.76 -15.57
CA ILE A 120 -2.27 8.61 -15.10
C ILE A 120 -1.39 9.75 -15.60
N ARG A 121 -1.42 10.04 -16.90
CA ARG A 121 -0.62 11.12 -17.51
C ARG A 121 -1.00 12.49 -16.94
N ALA A 122 -2.29 12.81 -16.92
CA ALA A 122 -2.80 14.08 -16.40
C ALA A 122 -2.48 14.24 -14.89
N SER A 123 -2.51 13.15 -14.12
CA SER A 123 -2.18 13.20 -12.69
C SER A 123 -0.70 13.47 -12.47
N LEU A 124 0.18 12.90 -13.30
CA LEU A 124 1.60 13.20 -13.22
C LEU A 124 1.90 14.66 -13.57
N GLU A 125 1.29 15.19 -14.63
CA GLU A 125 1.41 16.62 -14.99
C GLU A 125 0.96 17.52 -13.83
N PHE A 126 -0.16 17.20 -13.18
CA PHE A 126 -0.65 17.92 -12.01
C PHE A 126 0.36 17.87 -10.84
N ILE A 127 0.92 16.70 -10.56
CA ILE A 127 1.87 16.49 -9.47
C ILE A 127 3.19 17.24 -9.75
N GLU A 128 3.71 17.18 -10.97
CA GLU A 128 4.92 17.88 -11.40
C GLU A 128 4.78 19.40 -11.23
N GLN A 129 3.64 19.95 -11.67
CA GLN A 129 3.32 21.36 -11.50
C GLN A 129 3.25 21.75 -10.01
N LYS A 130 2.66 20.89 -9.18
CA LYS A 130 2.50 21.14 -7.74
C LYS A 130 3.82 21.10 -6.99
N VAL A 131 4.73 20.19 -7.35
CA VAL A 131 6.02 20.04 -6.67
C VAL A 131 7.09 21.01 -7.20
N LYS A 132 6.83 21.72 -8.32
CA LYS A 132 7.71 22.74 -8.92
C LYS A 132 9.11 22.24 -9.25
N ASP A 133 9.25 20.94 -9.53
CA ASP A 133 10.49 20.32 -9.97
C ASP A 133 10.40 20.05 -11.48
N ARG A 134 11.43 20.44 -12.24
CA ARG A 134 11.52 20.26 -13.69
C ARG A 134 12.31 19.01 -14.09
N THR A 135 12.83 18.24 -13.13
CA THR A 135 13.69 17.07 -13.35
C THR A 135 13.08 15.78 -12.78
N THR A 136 11.79 15.59 -13.04
CA THR A 136 11.05 14.41 -12.59
C THR A 136 11.46 13.17 -13.39
N ARG A 137 11.97 12.15 -12.69
CA ARG A 137 12.05 10.79 -13.22
C ARG A 137 10.85 10.02 -12.69
N VAL A 138 10.16 9.31 -13.56
CA VAL A 138 9.01 8.48 -13.24
C VAL A 138 9.44 7.03 -13.31
N VAL A 139 9.22 6.28 -12.23
CA VAL A 139 9.38 4.84 -12.21
C VAL A 139 8.00 4.21 -12.11
N LEU A 140 7.62 3.39 -13.07
CA LEU A 140 6.39 2.62 -13.17
C LEU A 140 6.58 1.27 -12.48
N PHE A 141 5.70 0.98 -11.54
CA PHE A 141 5.65 -0.29 -10.83
C PHE A 141 4.32 -0.97 -11.12
N GLY A 142 4.33 -2.26 -11.46
CA GLY A 142 3.10 -2.93 -11.85
C GLY A 142 3.27 -4.35 -12.35
N ASP A 143 2.15 -5.02 -12.53
CA ASP A 143 2.06 -6.42 -12.97
C ASP A 143 1.85 -6.57 -14.48
N SER A 144 1.41 -5.51 -15.17
CA SER A 144 1.17 -5.53 -16.61
C SER A 144 2.19 -4.69 -17.38
N LEU A 145 3.26 -5.34 -17.83
CA LEU A 145 4.30 -4.70 -18.64
C LEU A 145 3.72 -4.03 -19.90
N GLN A 146 2.83 -4.73 -20.61
CA GLN A 146 2.18 -4.19 -21.82
C GLN A 146 1.31 -2.96 -21.54
N PHE A 147 0.71 -2.86 -20.35
CA PHE A 147 -0.02 -1.66 -19.98
C PHE A 147 0.95 -0.52 -19.65
N MET A 148 1.96 -0.78 -18.82
CA MET A 148 2.94 0.24 -18.43
C MET A 148 3.68 0.85 -19.63
N GLN A 149 4.06 0.04 -20.62
CA GLN A 149 4.68 0.50 -21.86
C GLN A 149 3.78 1.42 -22.70
N ARG A 150 2.45 1.31 -22.58
CA ARG A 150 1.51 2.18 -23.31
C ARG A 150 1.34 3.55 -22.66
N ILE A 151 1.61 3.67 -21.36
CA ILE A 151 1.47 4.93 -20.62
C ILE A 151 2.49 5.97 -21.13
N PHE A 152 3.70 5.56 -21.51
CA PHE A 152 4.73 6.46 -22.02
C PHE A 152 5.49 5.81 -23.16
N ASN A 153 5.50 6.46 -24.33
CA ASN A 153 6.14 5.93 -25.53
C ASN A 153 7.67 5.85 -25.42
N ASP A 154 8.26 6.66 -24.55
CA ASP A 154 9.70 6.70 -24.25
C ASP A 154 10.07 5.86 -23.02
N SER A 155 9.14 5.06 -22.48
CA SER A 155 9.43 4.22 -21.31
C SER A 155 10.49 3.16 -21.60
N VAL A 156 11.43 2.99 -20.68
CA VAL A 156 12.47 1.96 -20.75
C VAL A 156 12.38 1.00 -19.57
N LEU A 157 12.80 -0.25 -19.76
CA LEU A 157 12.88 -1.20 -18.65
C LEU A 157 14.03 -0.81 -17.71
N SER A 158 13.89 -1.08 -16.42
CA SER A 158 14.95 -0.86 -15.43
C SER A 158 16.21 -1.73 -15.66
N THR A 159 16.08 -2.76 -16.50
CA THR A 159 17.17 -3.66 -16.91
C THR A 159 17.89 -3.20 -18.19
N GLU A 160 17.44 -2.11 -18.81
CA GLU A 160 18.07 -1.53 -20.00
C GLU A 160 19.50 -1.08 -19.70
N LYS A 161 20.41 -1.29 -20.66
CA LYS A 161 21.84 -0.99 -20.55
C LYS A 161 22.32 0.01 -21.60
N ASP A 162 21.52 0.32 -22.63
CA ASP A 162 21.87 1.31 -23.65
C ASP A 162 21.96 2.72 -23.03
N PRO A 163 23.17 3.32 -22.96
CA PRO A 163 23.35 4.65 -22.37
C PRO A 163 22.61 5.77 -23.12
N ILE A 164 22.35 5.60 -24.42
CA ILE A 164 21.63 6.59 -25.22
C ILE A 164 20.17 6.63 -24.79
N LEU A 165 19.54 5.47 -24.65
CA LEU A 165 18.15 5.34 -24.19
C LEU A 165 18.00 5.79 -22.73
N LEU A 166 18.93 5.41 -21.86
CA LEU A 166 18.90 5.78 -20.44
C LEU A 166 19.05 7.29 -20.20
N ASN A 167 19.72 8.01 -21.10
CA ASN A 167 19.90 9.47 -21.00
C ASN A 167 18.77 10.26 -21.68
N SER A 168 18.02 9.64 -22.59
CA SER A 168 16.95 10.30 -23.34
C SER A 168 15.57 10.18 -22.69
N THR A 169 15.38 9.22 -21.78
CA THR A 169 14.11 8.96 -21.12
C THR A 169 14.02 9.50 -19.69
N ALA A 170 12.83 9.90 -19.31
CA ALA A 170 12.46 10.18 -17.91
C ALA A 170 11.61 9.06 -17.30
N HIS A 171 11.18 8.06 -18.09
CA HIS A 171 10.18 7.06 -17.71
C HIS A 171 10.80 5.66 -17.68
N PHE A 172 10.79 5.05 -16.50
CA PHE A 172 11.37 3.74 -16.26
C PHE A 172 10.28 2.76 -15.84
N ILE A 173 10.39 1.48 -16.21
CA ILE A 173 9.49 0.41 -15.77
C ILE A 173 10.31 -0.55 -14.90
N SER A 174 9.91 -0.70 -13.64
CA SER A 174 10.57 -1.65 -12.74
C SER A 174 10.37 -3.08 -13.23
N GLN A 175 11.45 -3.87 -13.12
CA GLN A 175 11.47 -5.31 -13.33
C GLN A 175 11.92 -6.06 -12.07
N ASN A 176 11.91 -5.39 -10.91
CA ASN A 176 12.33 -5.98 -9.65
C ASN A 176 11.20 -6.81 -9.01
N SER A 177 11.54 -7.50 -7.92
CA SER A 177 10.54 -8.09 -7.04
C SER A 177 9.76 -7.03 -6.26
N GLN A 178 8.60 -7.42 -5.72
CA GLN A 178 7.75 -6.55 -4.90
C GLN A 178 8.48 -5.98 -3.68
N SER A 179 9.32 -6.78 -3.02
CA SER A 179 10.10 -6.32 -1.85
C SER A 179 11.20 -5.34 -2.24
N GLU A 180 11.91 -5.59 -3.33
CA GLU A 180 12.89 -4.66 -3.89
C GLU A 180 12.25 -3.34 -4.33
N ASP A 181 11.04 -3.38 -4.89
CA ASP A 181 10.29 -2.18 -5.26
C ASP A 181 9.88 -1.35 -4.03
N LEU A 182 9.47 -2.00 -2.93
CA LEU A 182 9.19 -1.30 -1.67
C LEU A 182 10.46 -0.66 -1.09
N ILE A 183 11.60 -1.37 -1.14
CA ILE A 183 12.90 -0.82 -0.71
C ILE A 183 13.32 0.33 -1.61
N TYR A 184 13.17 0.18 -2.93
CA TYR A 184 13.47 1.21 -3.90
C TYR A 184 12.64 2.46 -3.61
N ALA A 185 11.34 2.30 -3.39
CA ALA A 185 10.43 3.40 -3.07
C ALA A 185 10.83 4.12 -1.77
N LYS A 186 11.18 3.36 -0.74
CA LYS A 186 11.66 3.89 0.54
C LYS A 186 12.92 4.74 0.43
N VAL A 187 13.77 4.48 -0.57
CA VAL A 187 15.07 5.15 -0.72
C VAL A 187 15.05 6.24 -1.79
N ASN A 188 14.25 6.07 -2.85
CA ASN A 188 14.35 6.87 -4.07
C ASN A 188 13.11 7.68 -4.41
N CYS A 189 11.96 7.36 -3.82
CA CYS A 189 10.68 7.88 -4.28
C CYS A 189 10.05 8.80 -3.24
N ASP A 190 9.80 10.03 -3.64
CA ASP A 190 9.34 11.08 -2.74
C ASP A 190 7.98 11.67 -3.03
N ALA A 191 7.45 11.38 -4.21
CA ALA A 191 6.02 11.33 -4.35
C ALA A 191 5.64 10.00 -4.97
N VAL A 192 4.47 9.51 -4.58
CA VAL A 192 3.87 8.28 -5.09
C VAL A 192 2.50 8.63 -5.63
N LEU A 193 2.22 8.26 -6.87
CA LEU A 193 0.85 8.20 -7.38
C LEU A 193 0.36 6.75 -7.35
N ILE A 194 -0.75 6.52 -6.65
CA ILE A 194 -1.48 5.25 -6.60
C ILE A 194 -2.63 5.35 -7.61
N SER A 195 -2.43 4.85 -8.82
CA SER A 195 -3.48 4.89 -9.85
C SER A 195 -4.61 3.89 -9.60
N ALA A 196 -4.34 2.80 -8.88
CA ALA A 196 -5.32 1.80 -8.49
C ALA A 196 -5.80 2.08 -7.07
N ALA A 197 -6.95 2.77 -6.94
CA ALA A 197 -7.47 3.26 -5.67
C ALA A 197 -7.39 2.21 -4.53
N HIS A 198 -7.90 1.00 -4.74
CA HIS A 198 -7.95 -0.04 -3.72
C HIS A 198 -6.71 -0.98 -3.71
N SER A 199 -5.56 -0.54 -4.23
CA SER A 199 -4.34 -1.36 -4.25
C SER A 199 -3.70 -1.50 -2.87
N THR A 200 -3.55 -2.73 -2.40
CA THR A 200 -2.78 -3.04 -1.17
C THR A 200 -1.30 -2.73 -1.33
N PHE A 201 -0.69 -3.13 -2.46
CA PHE A 201 0.73 -2.89 -2.68
C PHE A 201 1.03 -1.40 -2.88
N GLY A 202 0.21 -0.70 -3.67
CA GLY A 202 0.31 0.75 -3.85
C GLY A 202 0.15 1.52 -2.54
N TRP A 203 -0.75 1.06 -1.66
CA TRP A 203 -0.87 1.61 -0.30
C TRP A 203 0.42 1.44 0.49
N TRP A 204 0.99 0.23 0.54
CA TRP A 204 2.25 -0.01 1.24
C TRP A 204 3.41 0.79 0.65
N MET A 205 3.49 0.88 -0.67
CA MET A 205 4.49 1.69 -1.36
C MET A 205 4.38 3.17 -0.99
N GLY A 206 3.17 3.73 -1.02
CA GLY A 206 2.93 5.10 -0.55
C GLY A 206 3.34 5.29 0.91
N PHE A 207 3.01 4.32 1.76
CA PHE A 207 3.31 4.36 3.19
C PHE A 207 4.81 4.31 3.51
N VAL A 208 5.59 3.48 2.82
CA VAL A 208 7.02 3.30 3.09
C VAL A 208 7.91 4.23 2.26
N SER A 209 7.37 4.89 1.24
CA SER A 209 8.13 5.76 0.34
C SER A 209 8.92 6.84 1.09
N LYS A 210 10.05 7.26 0.51
CA LYS A 210 10.94 8.27 1.11
C LYS A 210 10.22 9.57 1.45
N GLY A 211 9.30 9.98 0.59
CA GLY A 211 8.60 11.26 0.72
C GLY A 211 7.18 11.14 1.25
N ALA A 212 6.69 12.27 1.76
CA ALA A 212 5.38 12.36 2.39
C ALA A 212 4.24 12.65 1.40
N ALA A 213 4.54 12.82 0.12
CA ALA A 213 3.56 13.25 -0.88
C ALA A 213 2.97 12.02 -1.60
N VAL A 214 1.89 11.48 -1.06
CA VAL A 214 1.17 10.38 -1.70
C VAL A 214 -0.11 10.93 -2.30
N TYR A 215 -0.27 10.69 -3.59
CA TYR A 215 -1.46 10.99 -4.37
C TYR A 215 -2.13 9.68 -4.74
N TYR A 216 -3.45 9.65 -4.80
CA TYR A 216 -4.17 8.42 -5.15
C TYR A 216 -5.42 8.73 -5.93
N GLN A 217 -5.84 7.82 -6.81
CA GLN A 217 -7.14 7.94 -7.46
C GLN A 217 -8.24 7.80 -6.41
N ASP A 218 -9.12 8.79 -6.33
CA ASP A 218 -10.20 8.80 -5.36
C ASP A 218 -11.17 7.63 -5.63
N VAL A 219 -11.23 6.69 -4.70
CA VAL A 219 -12.09 5.51 -4.80
C VAL A 219 -13.56 5.88 -5.00
N ARG A 220 -14.00 7.05 -4.51
CA ARG A 220 -15.39 7.55 -4.60
C ARG A 220 -15.85 7.75 -6.06
N VAL A 221 -14.91 8.09 -6.96
CA VAL A 221 -15.20 8.29 -8.39
C VAL A 221 -14.91 7.04 -9.24
N THR A 222 -14.48 5.94 -8.61
CA THR A 222 -14.21 4.68 -9.31
C THR A 222 -15.42 3.75 -9.30
N LYS A 223 -15.33 2.66 -10.08
CA LYS A 223 -16.29 1.54 -10.03
C LYS A 223 -15.85 0.45 -9.05
N ASP A 224 -15.11 0.80 -8.00
CA ASP A 224 -14.66 -0.18 -7.00
C ASP A 224 -15.86 -0.89 -6.33
N ALA A 225 -15.78 -2.22 -6.22
CA ALA A 225 -16.90 -3.03 -5.74
C ALA A 225 -16.98 -3.05 -4.21
N VAL A 226 -15.82 -2.96 -3.54
CA VAL A 226 -15.72 -3.01 -2.07
C VAL A 226 -16.23 -1.70 -1.49
N TYR A 227 -15.83 -0.57 -2.08
CA TYR A 227 -16.39 0.75 -1.79
C TYR A 227 -17.91 0.78 -2.02
N LYS A 228 -18.39 0.34 -3.19
CA LYS A 228 -19.84 0.31 -3.50
C LYS A 228 -20.64 -0.57 -2.54
N SER A 229 -20.04 -1.63 -2.00
CA SER A 229 -20.68 -2.50 -1.01
C SER A 229 -20.68 -1.93 0.41
N GLY A 230 -20.09 -0.75 0.63
CA GLY A 230 -19.97 -0.13 1.96
C GLY A 230 -18.92 -0.78 2.86
N ARG A 231 -18.06 -1.65 2.32
CA ARG A 231 -17.02 -2.39 3.05
C ARG A 231 -15.67 -1.66 3.11
N LEU A 232 -15.55 -0.55 2.41
CA LEU A 232 -14.38 0.33 2.46
C LEU A 232 -14.88 1.74 2.69
N HIS A 233 -14.45 2.33 3.80
CA HIS A 233 -14.65 3.74 4.10
C HIS A 233 -13.35 4.50 3.83
N PRO A 234 -13.32 5.47 2.89
CA PRO A 234 -12.06 6.11 2.46
C PRO A 234 -11.26 6.77 3.59
N ALA A 235 -11.95 7.35 4.58
CA ALA A 235 -11.32 8.04 5.70
C ALA A 235 -10.59 7.09 6.68
N ASP A 236 -10.94 5.80 6.65
CA ASP A 236 -10.30 4.76 7.45
C ASP A 236 -9.18 4.04 6.69
N TYR A 237 -9.30 4.00 5.36
CA TYR A 237 -8.34 3.32 4.49
C TYR A 237 -7.12 4.19 4.17
N TYR A 238 -7.32 5.45 3.75
CA TYR A 238 -6.21 6.33 3.37
C TYR A 238 -5.79 7.23 4.54
N PRO A 239 -4.49 7.42 4.78
CA PRO A 239 -4.00 8.45 5.68
C PRO A 239 -4.52 9.84 5.29
N SER A 240 -4.96 10.63 6.27
CA SER A 240 -5.57 11.95 6.08
C SER A 240 -4.67 12.97 5.37
N GLU A 241 -3.36 12.76 5.39
CA GLU A 241 -2.36 13.58 4.72
C GLU A 241 -2.16 13.24 3.24
N TRP A 242 -2.69 12.11 2.77
CA TRP A 242 -2.61 11.72 1.37
C TRP A 242 -3.63 12.51 0.56
N THR A 243 -3.29 12.83 -0.68
CA THR A 243 -4.09 13.69 -1.54
C THR A 243 -4.90 12.84 -2.54
N PRO A 244 -6.23 12.75 -2.39
CA PRO A 244 -7.09 12.12 -3.39
C PRO A 244 -7.18 12.96 -4.66
N LEU A 245 -7.08 12.33 -5.81
CA LEU A 245 -7.19 12.92 -7.15
C LEU A 245 -8.37 12.35 -7.92
N ARG A 246 -9.04 13.20 -8.70
CA ARG A 246 -10.08 12.80 -9.64
C ARG A 246 -9.98 13.60 -10.94
N MET A 247 -10.61 13.09 -11.99
CA MET A 247 -10.92 13.90 -13.17
C MET A 247 -11.96 14.97 -12.80
N ALA A 248 -11.77 16.17 -13.32
CA ALA A 248 -12.76 17.23 -13.30
C ALA A 248 -13.89 16.92 -14.29
N ASP A 249 -14.92 17.76 -14.29
CA ASP A 249 -16.13 17.56 -15.11
C ASP A 249 -15.85 17.69 -16.61
N ASP A 250 -14.74 18.35 -16.97
CA ASP A 250 -14.21 18.42 -18.35
C ASP A 250 -13.60 17.09 -18.83
N ASN A 251 -13.43 16.13 -17.93
CA ASN A 251 -12.81 14.83 -18.16
C ASN A 251 -11.41 14.92 -18.79
N SER A 252 -10.70 16.03 -18.54
CA SER A 252 -9.33 16.26 -19.00
C SER A 252 -8.40 16.80 -17.90
N THR A 253 -8.94 17.54 -16.95
CA THR A 253 -8.16 18.17 -15.88
C THR A 253 -8.18 17.33 -14.61
N ILE A 254 -7.05 17.27 -13.90
CA ILE A 254 -6.96 16.65 -12.58
C ILE A 254 -7.20 17.68 -11.48
N VAL A 255 -8.03 17.31 -10.51
CA VAL A 255 -8.33 18.11 -9.33
C VAL A 255 -8.25 17.26 -8.06
N GLU A 256 -7.97 17.93 -6.93
CA GLU A 256 -8.02 17.31 -5.61
C GLU A 256 -9.48 17.05 -5.21
N SER A 257 -9.73 15.90 -4.58
CA SER A 257 -11.08 15.50 -4.16
C SER A 257 -11.26 15.75 -2.67
N TYR A 258 -11.86 16.87 -2.30
CA TYR A 258 -12.23 17.15 -0.91
C TYR A 258 -13.52 16.40 -0.56
#